data_AF-A0A5E8CIH3-F1
#
_entry.id   AF-A0A5E8CIH3-F1
#
_cell.length_a   1.000
_cell.length_b   1.000
_cell.length_c   1.000
_cell.angle_alpha   90.00
_cell.angle_beta   90.00
_cell.angle_gamma   90.00
#
_symmetry.space_group_name_H-M   'P 1'
#
loop_
_entity.id
_entity.type
_entity.pdbx_description
1 polymer ?
#
loop_
_entity_poly.entity_id
_entity_poly.type
_entity_poly.pdbx_seq_one_letter_code
_entity_poly.pdbx_strand_id
1 'polypeptide(L)'
;MMDERVQKLVMYTVAASIGLNIVIPMLAKSHVSNNEANPAEGVQSLSLTGQVMNNLSRSATTPVSSSILIAVMTGAALVIALYVMKHQGQKLPTV
;
A
#
# COMPACT_ATOMS: atom_id res chain seq x y z
N MET A 1 20.29 -8.73 18.19
CA MET A 1 19.42 -7.59 18.52
C MET A 1 19.47 -6.61 17.36
N MET A 2 18.33 -6.17 16.83
CA MET A 2 18.28 -5.24 15.68
C MET A 2 18.60 -3.81 16.16
N ASP A 3 19.34 -3.02 15.38
CA ASP A 3 19.67 -1.63 15.73
C ASP A 3 18.39 -0.79 15.87
N GLU A 4 18.34 0.11 16.85
CA GLU A 4 17.16 0.94 17.14
C GLU A 4 16.72 1.77 15.91
N ARG A 5 17.66 2.24 15.10
CA ARG A 5 17.35 3.01 13.87
C ARG A 5 16.71 2.14 12.80
N VAL A 6 17.13 0.87 12.71
CA VAL A 6 16.52 -0.10 11.80
C VAL A 6 15.10 -0.44 12.25
N GLN A 7 14.86 -0.54 13.56
CA GLN A 7 13.52 -0.75 14.09
C GLN A 7 12.59 0.44 13.78
N LYS A 8 13.07 1.68 13.97
CA LYS A 8 12.33 2.90 13.59
C LYS A 8 12.03 2.93 12.09
N LEU A 9 12.99 2.57 11.24
CA LEU A 9 12.79 2.48 9.80
C LEU A 9 11.66 1.52 9.44
N VAL A 10 11.66 0.31 10.01
CA VAL A 10 10.61 -0.69 9.76
C VAL A 10 9.25 -0.17 10.21
N MET A 11 9.18 0.41 11.40
CA MET A 11 7.93 0.94 11.95
C MET A 11 7.37 2.08 11.09
N TYR A 12 8.19 3.07 10.72
CA TYR A 12 7.74 4.19 9.88
C TYR A 12 7.34 3.75 8.48
N THR A 13 8.07 2.80 7.88
CA THR A 13 7.72 2.26 6.56
C THR A 13 6.38 1.53 6.61
N VAL A 14 6.17 0.68 7.62
CA VAL A 14 4.89 -0.03 7.79
C VAL A 14 3.74 0.95 8.05
N ALA A 15 3.94 1.93 8.94
CA ALA A 15 2.93 2.95 9.24
C ALA A 15 2.57 3.78 7.99
N ALA A 16 3.58 4.20 7.20
CA ALA A 16 3.36 4.91 5.95
C ALA A 16 2.60 4.05 4.93
N SER A 17 2.97 2.78 4.76
CA SER A 17 2.28 1.86 3.84
C SER A 17 0.82 1.64 4.23
N ILE A 18 0.52 1.46 5.53
CA ILE A 18 -0.86 1.37 6.03
C ILE A 18 -1.62 2.68 5.76
N GLY A 19 -1.01 3.82 6.07
CA GLY A 19 -1.59 5.14 5.83
C GLY A 19 -1.96 5.34 4.35
N LEU A 20 -1.04 5.03 3.43
CA LEU A 20 -1.29 5.11 2.00
C LEU A 20 -2.39 4.13 1.55
N ASN A 21 -2.40 2.90 2.06
CA ASN A 21 -3.41 1.89 1.74
C ASN A 21 -4.83 2.31 2.16
N ILE A 22 -4.96 3.17 3.17
CA ILE A 22 -6.26 3.69 3.62
C ILE A 22 -6.62 4.98 2.87
N VAL A 23 -5.68 5.93 2.82
CA VAL A 23 -5.93 7.28 2.29
C VAL A 23 -6.17 7.27 0.78
N ILE A 24 -5.38 6.52 0.00
CA ILE A 24 -5.49 6.54 -1.46
C ILE A 24 -6.88 6.05 -1.93
N PRO A 25 -7.41 4.89 -1.47
CA PRO A 25 -8.75 4.47 -1.85
C PRO A 25 -9.84 5.43 -1.38
N MET A 26 -9.70 6.03 -0.20
CA MET A 26 -10.66 7.02 0.30
C MET A 26 -10.73 8.27 -0.58
N LEU A 27 -9.57 8.78 -1.03
CA LEU A 27 -9.51 9.89 -1.98
C LEU A 27 -10.04 9.49 -3.36
N ALA A 28 -9.74 8.27 -3.82
CA ALA A 28 -10.28 7.78 -5.09
C ALA A 28 -11.81 7.70 -5.05
N LYS A 29 -12.39 7.23 -3.94
CA LYS A 29 -13.85 7.17 -3.75
C LYS A 29 -14.53 8.54 -3.76
N SER A 30 -13.86 9.61 -3.31
CA SER A 30 -14.45 10.96 -3.34
C SER A 30 -14.38 11.63 -4.72
N HIS A 31 -13.53 11.15 -5.62
CA HIS A 31 -13.31 11.75 -6.94
C HIS A 31 -13.81 10.88 -8.10
N VAL A 32 -14.24 9.64 -7.83
CA VAL A 32 -14.79 8.74 -8.86
C VAL A 32 -16.17 9.25 -9.29
N SER A 33 -16.39 9.38 -10.60
CA SER A 33 -17.71 9.75 -11.12
C SER A 33 -18.70 8.59 -10.96
N ASN A 34 -20.01 8.87 -11.00
CA ASN A 34 -21.04 7.83 -10.89
C ASN A 34 -20.91 6.75 -11.98
N ASN A 35 -20.54 7.15 -13.20
CA ASN A 35 -20.34 6.24 -14.32
C ASN A 35 -19.09 5.36 -14.13
N GLU A 36 -18.05 5.88 -13.48
CA GLU A 36 -16.86 5.10 -13.15
C GLU A 36 -17.08 4.22 -11.93
N ALA A 37 -17.88 4.64 -10.95
CA ALA A 37 -18.16 3.84 -9.75
C ALA A 37 -19.02 2.62 -10.07
N ASN A 38 -19.98 2.77 -10.99
CA ASN A 38 -20.89 1.70 -11.40
C ASN A 38 -21.18 1.78 -12.91
N PRO A 39 -20.23 1.36 -13.76
CA PRO A 39 -20.38 1.45 -15.22
C PRO A 39 -21.50 0.54 -15.71
N ALA A 40 -22.43 1.11 -16.47
CA ALA A 40 -23.60 0.38 -16.99
C ALA A 40 -23.20 -0.79 -17.92
N GLU A 41 -22.12 -0.62 -18.67
CA GLU A 41 -21.59 -1.62 -19.61
C GLU A 41 -20.42 -2.44 -19.00
N GLY A 42 -20.19 -2.33 -17.69
CA GLY A 42 -19.13 -3.03 -16.96
C GLY A 42 -17.77 -2.31 -16.97
N VAL A 43 -16.86 -2.74 -16.09
CA VAL A 43 -15.57 -2.04 -15.87
C VAL A 43 -14.70 -2.00 -17.12
N GLN A 44 -14.80 -2.99 -18.00
CA GLN A 44 -13.99 -3.07 -19.22
C GLN A 44 -14.33 -1.99 -20.25
N SER A 45 -15.51 -1.37 -20.17
CA SER A 45 -15.89 -0.28 -21.07
C SER A 45 -15.30 1.07 -20.65
N LEU A 46 -14.72 1.16 -19.45
CA LEU A 46 -14.02 2.36 -18.98
C LEU A 46 -12.64 2.47 -19.63
N SER A 47 -12.16 3.71 -19.80
CA SER A 47 -10.75 3.97 -20.11
C SER A 47 -9.83 3.38 -19.04
N LEU A 48 -8.56 3.14 -19.36
CA LEU A 48 -7.56 2.65 -18.38
C LEU A 48 -7.58 3.44 -17.07
N THR A 49 -7.68 4.76 -17.15
CA THR A 49 -7.79 5.64 -15.98
C THR A 49 -9.07 5.39 -15.18
N GLY A 50 -10.22 5.27 -15.87
CA GLY A 50 -11.50 4.95 -15.23
C GLY A 50 -11.53 3.55 -14.60
N GLN A 51 -10.85 2.57 -15.20
CA GLN A 51 -10.68 1.22 -14.64
C GLN A 51 -9.88 1.26 -13.33
N VAL A 52 -8.77 2.02 -13.32
CA VAL A 52 -7.96 2.22 -12.11
C VAL A 52 -8.79 2.90 -11.02
N MET A 53 -9.58 3.92 -11.37
CA MET A 53 -10.42 4.65 -10.42
C MET A 53 -11.57 3.79 -9.85
N ASN A 54 -12.24 2.99 -10.69
CA ASN A 54 -13.25 2.01 -10.27
C ASN A 54 -12.64 1.02 -9.27
N ASN A 55 -11.50 0.42 -9.60
CA ASN A 55 -10.87 -0.58 -8.75
C ASN A 55 -10.41 0.02 -7.41
N LEU A 56 -9.76 1.19 -7.43
CA LEU A 56 -9.32 1.90 -6.22
C LEU A 56 -10.50 2.31 -5.33
N SER A 57 -11.57 2.86 -5.91
CA SER A 57 -12.76 3.27 -5.14
C SER A 57 -13.49 2.08 -4.52
N ARG A 58 -13.51 0.92 -5.19
CA ARG A 58 -14.05 -0.32 -4.62
C ARG A 58 -13.20 -0.85 -3.46
N SER A 59 -11.88 -0.75 -3.56
CA SER A 59 -10.96 -1.09 -2.46
C SER A 59 -11.18 -0.23 -1.20
N ALA A 60 -11.81 0.95 -1.32
CA ALA A 60 -12.17 1.78 -0.18
C ALA A 60 -13.28 1.21 0.72
N THR A 61 -13.90 0.07 0.34
CA THR A 61 -14.88 -0.64 1.17
C THR A 61 -14.25 -1.64 2.15
N THR A 62 -13.02 -2.08 1.92
CA THR A 62 -12.26 -3.00 2.80
C THR A 62 -10.87 -2.50 3.23
N PRO A 63 -10.63 -1.18 3.45
CA PRO A 63 -9.28 -0.65 3.67
C PRO A 63 -8.67 -1.11 5.00
N VAL A 64 -9.51 -1.39 6.01
CA VAL A 64 -9.04 -1.80 7.34
C VAL A 64 -8.60 -3.26 7.36
N SER A 65 -9.35 -4.16 6.72
CA SER A 65 -9.00 -5.59 6.69
C SER A 65 -7.77 -5.86 5.83
N SER A 66 -7.55 -5.11 4.74
CA SER A 66 -6.34 -5.22 3.92
C SER A 66 -5.10 -4.62 4.59
N SER A 67 -5.25 -3.69 5.53
CA SER A 67 -4.12 -3.02 6.19
C SER A 67 -3.27 -3.95 7.06
N ILE A 68 -3.85 -4.97 7.67
CA ILE A 68 -3.10 -6.01 8.41
C ILE A 68 -2.19 -6.78 7.44
N LEU A 69 -2.72 -7.12 6.27
CA LEU A 69 -1.99 -7.85 5.24
C LEU A 69 -0.85 -6.98 4.68
N ILE A 70 -1.11 -5.70 4.42
CA ILE A 70 -0.07 -4.73 4.01
C ILE A 70 1.01 -4.58 5.07
N ALA A 71 0.65 -4.55 6.36
CA ALA A 71 1.61 -4.46 7.45
C ALA A 71 2.55 -5.68 7.47
N VAL A 72 1.98 -6.88 7.37
CA VAL A 72 2.74 -8.14 7.35
C VAL A 72 3.64 -8.21 6.12
N MET A 73 3.10 -7.94 4.92
CA MET A 73 3.88 -8.01 3.68
C MET A 73 5.01 -6.98 3.65
N THR A 74 4.72 -5.73 4.02
CA THR A 74 5.73 -4.66 4.03
C THR A 74 6.81 -4.93 5.06
N GLY A 75 6.42 -5.31 6.28
CA GLY A 75 7.35 -5.65 7.35
C GLY A 75 8.25 -6.83 6.99
N ALA A 76 7.66 -7.92 6.48
CA ALA A 76 8.42 -9.10 6.07
C ALA A 76 9.37 -8.78 4.90
N ALA A 77 8.90 -8.09 3.87
CA ALA A 77 9.72 -7.71 2.71
C ALA A 77 10.93 -6.85 3.14
N LEU A 78 10.71 -5.87 4.00
CA LEU A 78 11.78 -5.00 4.47
C LEU A 78 12.77 -5.75 5.37
N VAL A 79 12.31 -6.61 6.28
CA VAL A 79 13.19 -7.45 7.10
C VAL A 79 14.06 -8.36 6.24
N ILE A 80 13.48 -9.00 5.23
CA ILE A 80 14.22 -9.86 4.28
C ILE A 80 15.26 -9.01 3.52
N ALA A 81 14.87 -7.84 3.01
CA ALA A 81 15.79 -6.96 2.30
C ALA A 81 16.98 -6.54 3.18
N LEU A 82 16.72 -6.12 4.42
CA LEU A 82 17.77 -5.74 5.38
C LEU A 82 18.68 -6.94 5.72
N TYR A 83 18.12 -8.14 5.83
CA TYR A 83 18.88 -9.37 6.05
C TYR A 83 19.84 -9.65 4.88
N VAL A 84 19.35 -9.54 3.63
CA VAL A 84 20.17 -9.73 2.43
C VAL A 84 21.28 -8.67 2.36
N MET A 85 20.95 -7.38 2.54
CA MET A 85 21.93 -6.29 2.52
C MET A 85 23.05 -6.49 3.53
N LYS A 86 22.70 -6.92 4.76
CA LYS A 86 23.68 -7.21 5.81
C LYS A 86 24.65 -8.31 5.41
N HIS A 87 24.18 -9.38 4.76
CA HIS A 87 25.02 -10.49 4.30
C HIS A 87 25.88 -10.13 3.08
N GLN A 88 25.49 -9.10 2.33
CA GLN A 88 26.27 -8.55 1.21
C GLN A 88 27.32 -7.50 1.67
N GLY A 89 27.47 -7.28 2.98
CA GLY A 89 28.37 -6.25 3.51
C GLY A 89 27.93 -4.82 3.19
N GLN A 90 26.69 -4.62 2.75
CA GLN A 90 26.16 -3.30 2.45
C GLN A 90 25.80 -2.55 3.74
N LYS A 91 25.97 -1.23 3.71
CA LYS A 91 25.55 -0.36 4.81
C LYS A 91 24.01 -0.35 4.89
N LEU A 92 23.48 -0.69 6.07
CA LEU A 92 22.04 -0.68 6.31
C LEU A 92 21.50 0.75 6.25
N PRO A 93 20.36 0.97 5.59
CA PRO A 93 19.66 2.24 5.66
C PRO A 93 19.15 2.48 7.08
N THR A 94 19.27 3.72 7.55
CA THR A 94 18.86 4.15 8.88
C THR A 94 18.17 5.51 8.78
N VAL A 95 17.09 5.70 9.53
CA VAL A 95 16.43 7.00 9.76
C VAL A 95 17.06 7.74 10.91
#